data_AF-A0A370CG16-F1
#
_entry.id   AF-A0A370CG16-F1
#
_cell.length_a   1.000
_cell.length_b   1.000
_cell.length_c   1.000
_cell.angle_alpha   90.00
_cell.angle_beta   90.00
_cell.angle_gamma   90.00
#
_symmetry.space_group_name_H-M   'P 1'
#
loop_
_entity.id
_entity.type
_entity.pdbx_description
1 polymer ?
#
loop_
_entity_poly.entity_id
_entity_poly.type
_entity_poly.pdbx_seq_one_letter_code
_entity_poly.pdbx_strand_id
1 'polypeptide(L)'
;MSTTDHTIAELIPMCKLAFQKCLTFPALYNHEWAQHCLLDFNHWVYQIGPILISSQSSDSQGDIVQTDKAKDALLSLHQSLLACAQCAEAGGSCREAIRNVDSALESMVTVGKEVQQREIELRDIEGRFEYIEAGAEYIG
;
A
#
# COMPACT_ATOMS: atom_id res chain seq x y z
N MET A 1 -1.27 14.65 12.49
CA MET A 1 -1.97 14.76 11.19
C MET A 1 -2.99 13.64 11.16
N SER A 2 -4.26 13.97 10.91
CA SER A 2 -5.34 12.97 10.91
C SER A 2 -5.24 12.11 9.65
N THR A 3 -5.42 10.79 9.78
CA THR A 3 -5.43 9.82 8.67
C THR A 3 -6.65 10.01 7.76
N THR A 4 -7.62 10.84 8.18
CA THR A 4 -8.85 11.16 7.46
C THR A 4 -8.68 12.14 6.30
N ASP A 5 -7.60 12.93 6.25
CA ASP A 5 -7.50 14.01 5.27
C ASP A 5 -6.88 13.59 3.93
N HIS A 6 -6.33 12.38 3.81
CA HIS A 6 -5.60 11.94 2.62
C HIS A 6 -6.19 10.64 2.06
N THR A 7 -6.48 10.66 0.77
CA THR A 7 -6.86 9.47 0.00
C THR A 7 -5.63 8.65 -0.39
N ILE A 8 -5.79 7.34 -0.65
CA ILE A 8 -4.69 6.51 -1.19
C ILE A 8 -4.14 7.11 -2.50
N ALA A 9 -5.03 7.69 -3.33
CA ALA A 9 -4.65 8.32 -4.59
C ALA A 9 -3.73 9.54 -4.40
N GLU A 10 -3.82 10.25 -3.28
CA GLU A 10 -2.93 11.36 -2.91
C GLU A 10 -1.65 10.86 -2.21
N LEU A 11 -1.75 9.84 -1.38
CA LEU A 11 -0.61 9.31 -0.64
C LEU A 11 0.43 8.63 -1.53
N ILE A 12 -0.01 7.95 -2.59
CA ILE A 12 0.90 7.30 -3.56
C ILE A 12 1.87 8.31 -4.20
N PRO A 13 1.42 9.42 -4.84
CA PRO A 13 2.34 10.40 -5.42
C PRO A 13 3.21 11.09 -4.36
N MET A 14 2.71 11.31 -3.14
CA MET A 14 3.53 11.84 -2.04
C MET A 14 4.71 10.92 -1.70
N CYS A 15 4.47 9.61 -1.56
CA CYS A 15 5.52 8.63 -1.34
C CYS A 15 6.53 8.60 -2.50
N LYS A 16 6.04 8.66 -3.76
CA LYS A 16 6.92 8.71 -4.94
C LYS A 16 7.84 9.92 -4.92
N LEU A 17 7.32 11.10 -4.61
CA LEU A 17 8.12 12.32 -4.49
C LEU A 17 9.15 12.21 -3.37
N ALA A 18 8.78 11.63 -2.23
CA ALA A 18 9.69 11.41 -1.11
C ALA A 18 10.83 10.43 -1.46
N PHE A 19 10.53 9.35 -2.20
CA PHE A 19 11.56 8.45 -2.75
C PHE A 19 12.48 9.17 -3.72
N GLN A 20 11.94 9.98 -4.64
CA GLN A 20 12.75 10.77 -5.58
C GLN A 20 13.69 11.71 -4.83
N LYS A 21 13.22 12.35 -3.74
CA LYS A 21 14.08 13.17 -2.88
C LYS A 21 15.16 12.32 -2.20
N CYS A 22 14.84 11.13 -1.69
CA CYS A 22 15.86 10.24 -1.09
C CYS A 22 16.95 9.85 -2.10
N LEU A 23 16.56 9.58 -3.36
CA LEU A 23 17.48 9.22 -4.44
C LEU A 23 18.46 10.34 -4.84
N THR A 24 18.20 11.60 -4.48
CA THR A 24 19.16 12.69 -4.74
C THR A 24 20.32 12.72 -3.75
N PHE A 25 20.25 11.96 -2.65
CA PHE A 25 21.30 11.93 -1.63
C PHE A 25 22.22 10.71 -1.81
N PRO A 26 23.53 10.90 -2.04
CA PRO A 26 24.48 9.80 -2.19
C PRO A 26 24.50 8.81 -1.02
N ALA A 27 24.28 9.30 0.21
CA ALA A 27 24.24 8.47 1.41
C ALA A 27 23.09 7.43 1.40
N LEU A 28 21.98 7.74 0.74
CA LEU A 28 20.82 6.85 0.62
C LEU A 28 20.83 6.04 -0.69
N TYR A 29 21.61 6.50 -1.68
CA TYR A 29 21.77 5.87 -2.99
C TYR A 29 22.92 4.86 -3.06
N ASN A 30 24.00 5.05 -2.28
CA ASN A 30 25.27 4.30 -2.39
C ASN A 30 25.16 2.77 -2.19
N HIS A 31 24.03 2.27 -1.69
CA HIS A 31 23.77 0.84 -1.49
C HIS A 31 22.55 0.33 -2.26
N GLU A 32 22.07 1.10 -3.25
CA GLU A 32 20.86 0.78 -4.04
C GLU A 32 19.58 0.63 -3.17
N TRP A 33 19.66 0.89 -1.87
CA TRP A 33 18.57 0.73 -0.91
C TRP A 33 17.32 1.52 -1.35
N ALA A 34 17.48 2.82 -1.62
CA ALA A 34 16.37 3.65 -2.05
C ALA A 34 15.79 3.20 -3.41
N GLN A 35 16.58 2.56 -4.29
CA GLN A 35 16.10 2.01 -5.57
C GLN A 35 15.30 0.72 -5.35
N HIS A 36 15.79 -0.20 -4.51
CA HIS A 36 15.08 -1.43 -4.17
C HIS A 36 13.75 -1.13 -3.46
N CYS A 37 13.77 -0.25 -2.45
CA CYS A 37 12.56 0.17 -1.77
C CYS A 37 11.54 0.83 -2.71
N LEU A 38 12.01 1.64 -3.67
CA LEU A 38 11.13 2.23 -4.68
C LEU A 38 10.56 1.18 -5.63
N LEU A 39 11.32 0.15 -5.99
CA LEU A 39 10.83 -0.96 -6.81
C LEU A 39 9.73 -1.73 -6.09
N ASP A 40 9.94 -2.10 -4.82
CA ASP A 40 8.97 -2.81 -3.99
C ASP A 40 7.68 -1.99 -3.83
N PHE A 41 7.83 -0.70 -3.54
CA PHE A 41 6.71 0.24 -3.47
C PHE A 41 5.95 0.31 -4.80
N ASN A 42 6.63 0.45 -5.93
CA ASN A 42 5.98 0.52 -7.24
C ASN A 42 5.27 -0.79 -7.60
N HIS A 43 5.83 -1.94 -7.23
CA HIS A 43 5.20 -3.24 -7.43
C HIS A 43 3.90 -3.33 -6.64
N TRP A 44 3.93 -2.93 -5.37
CA TRP A 44 2.73 -2.88 -4.52
C TRP A 44 1.68 -1.92 -5.09
N VAL A 45 2.07 -0.71 -5.51
CA VAL A 45 1.16 0.28 -6.09
C VAL A 45 0.51 -0.27 -7.36
N TYR A 46 1.26 -0.96 -8.21
CA TYR A 46 0.74 -1.54 -9.44
C TYR A 46 -0.30 -2.64 -9.17
N GLN A 47 -0.04 -3.53 -8.21
CA GLN A 47 -0.91 -4.67 -7.93
C GLN A 47 -2.11 -4.32 -7.05
N ILE A 48 -1.90 -3.52 -6.01
CA ILE A 48 -2.86 -3.30 -4.92
C ILE A 48 -3.53 -1.92 -5.02
N GLY A 49 -2.81 -0.92 -5.53
CA GLY A 49 -3.28 0.46 -5.61
C GLY A 49 -4.65 0.62 -6.27
N PRO A 50 -4.89 0.07 -7.48
CA PRO A 50 -6.18 0.17 -8.16
C PRO A 50 -7.34 -0.41 -7.35
N ILE A 51 -7.13 -1.57 -6.71
CA ILE A 51 -8.16 -2.27 -5.91
C ILE A 51 -8.58 -1.39 -4.74
N LEU A 52 -7.60 -0.89 -3.98
CA LEU A 52 -7.86 -0.01 -2.84
C LEU A 52 -8.52 1.32 -3.23
N ILE A 53 -8.16 1.87 -4.39
CA ILE A 53 -8.78 3.09 -4.90
C ILE A 53 -10.24 2.84 -5.27
N SER A 54 -10.57 1.72 -5.93
CA SER A 54 -11.97 1.37 -6.19
C SER A 54 -12.76 1.07 -4.91
N SER A 55 -12.12 0.45 -3.92
CA SER A 55 -12.73 0.14 -2.62
C SER A 55 -13.09 1.38 -1.79
N GLN A 56 -12.52 2.55 -2.07
CA GLN A 56 -12.83 3.78 -1.32
C GLN A 56 -14.25 4.30 -1.50
N SER A 57 -14.93 3.90 -2.58
CA SER A 57 -16.34 4.23 -2.81
C SER A 57 -17.30 3.17 -2.24
N SER A 58 -16.78 2.12 -1.61
CA SER A 58 -17.55 1.03 -1.04
C SER A 58 -17.79 1.24 0.45
N ASP A 59 -19.02 1.03 0.89
CA ASP A 59 -19.40 1.07 2.31
C ASP A 59 -19.19 -0.29 3.01
N SER A 60 -18.59 -1.28 2.34
CA SER A 60 -18.35 -2.57 2.97
C SER A 60 -17.31 -2.45 4.09
N GLN A 61 -17.62 -3.03 5.25
CA GLN A 61 -16.72 -2.96 6.41
C GLN A 61 -15.32 -3.54 6.11
N GLY A 62 -15.23 -4.54 5.23
CA GLY A 62 -13.96 -5.10 4.78
C GLY A 62 -13.14 -4.13 3.93
N ASP A 63 -13.79 -3.39 3.01
CA ASP A 63 -13.15 -2.34 2.21
C ASP A 63 -12.59 -1.22 3.09
N ILE A 64 -13.38 -0.78 4.08
CA ILE A 64 -13.00 0.30 4.99
C ILE A 64 -11.75 -0.09 5.79
N VAL A 65 -11.74 -1.28 6.41
CA VAL A 65 -10.61 -1.73 7.23
C VAL A 65 -9.32 -1.85 6.43
N GLN A 66 -9.38 -2.43 5.23
CA GLN A 66 -8.20 -2.59 4.38
C GLN A 66 -7.69 -1.24 3.85
N THR A 67 -8.61 -0.36 3.48
CA THR A 67 -8.29 1.01 3.03
C THR A 67 -7.60 1.80 4.14
N ASP A 68 -8.09 1.73 5.37
CA ASP A 68 -7.49 2.45 6.50
C ASP A 68 -6.10 1.91 6.83
N LYS A 69 -5.93 0.58 6.89
CA LYS A 69 -4.59 -0.03 7.06
C LYS A 69 -3.62 0.41 5.97
N ALA A 70 -4.07 0.46 4.72
CA ALA A 70 -3.23 0.92 3.61
C ALA A 70 -2.85 2.40 3.73
N LYS A 71 -3.79 3.26 4.16
CA LYS A 71 -3.50 4.68 4.41
C LYS A 71 -2.47 4.85 5.51
N ASP A 72 -2.61 4.12 6.61
CA ASP A 72 -1.68 4.17 7.73
C ASP A 72 -0.27 3.73 7.31
N ALA A 73 -0.17 2.64 6.54
CA ALA A 73 1.11 2.16 6.02
C ALA A 73 1.77 3.17 5.07
N LEU A 74 1.01 3.78 4.16
CA LEU A 74 1.51 4.81 3.24
C LEU A 74 1.93 6.09 3.97
N LEU A 75 1.17 6.53 4.98
CA LEU A 75 1.52 7.67 5.80
C LEU A 75 2.81 7.42 6.59
N SER A 76 2.94 6.23 7.18
CA SER A 76 4.14 5.81 7.90
C SER A 76 5.37 5.77 6.98
N LEU A 77 5.20 5.21 5.77
CA LEU A 77 6.25 5.20 4.74
C LEU A 77 6.66 6.63 4.36
N HIS A 78 5.69 7.49 4.02
CA HIS A 78 5.96 8.87 3.64
C HIS A 78 6.73 9.63 4.73
N GLN A 79 6.31 9.53 5.99
CA GLN A 79 6.98 10.17 7.12
C GLN A 79 8.41 9.64 7.30
N SER A 80 8.61 8.33 7.17
CA SER A 80 9.93 7.69 7.30
C SER A 80 10.88 8.10 6.16
N LEU A 81 10.37 8.26 4.94
CA LEU A 81 11.14 8.76 3.80
C LEU A 81 11.52 10.24 3.97
N LEU A 82 10.61 11.08 4.48
CA LEU A 82 10.93 12.46 4.81
C LEU A 82 12.01 12.54 5.89
N ALA A 83 11.94 11.69 6.91
CA ALA A 83 12.97 11.60 7.94
C ALA A 83 14.32 11.16 7.36
N CYS A 84 14.35 10.18 6.43
CA CYS A 84 15.57 9.79 5.73
C CYS A 84 16.20 10.97 4.99
N ALA A 85 15.40 11.70 4.22
CA ALA A 85 15.87 12.86 3.46
C ALA A 85 16.41 13.97 4.39
N GLN A 86 15.73 14.25 5.49
CA GLN A 86 16.18 15.25 6.49
C GLN A 86 17.48 14.82 7.18
N CYS A 87 17.60 13.55 7.57
CA CYS A 87 18.83 13.02 8.16
C CYS A 87 20.01 13.10 7.18
N ALA A 88 19.77 12.78 5.90
CA ALA A 88 20.80 12.86 4.86
C ALA A 88 21.22 14.30 4.58
N GLU A 89 20.27 15.23 4.54
CA GLU A 89 20.49 16.67 4.37
C GLU A 89 21.30 17.27 5.54
N ALA A 90 21.06 16.80 6.77
CA ALA A 90 21.82 17.21 7.95
C ALA A 90 23.21 16.52 8.07
N GLY A 91 23.57 15.62 7.16
CA GLY A 91 24.80 14.83 7.24
C GLY A 91 24.83 13.84 8.42
N GLY A 92 23.66 13.51 8.98
CA GLY A 92 23.49 12.64 10.13
C GLY A 92 23.29 11.16 9.76
N SER A 93 23.19 10.32 10.79
CA SER A 93 22.89 8.90 10.60
C SER A 93 21.42 8.70 10.24
N CYS A 94 21.17 8.10 9.06
CA CYS A 94 19.81 7.77 8.58
C CYS A 94 19.29 6.40 9.06
N ARG A 95 20.05 5.69 9.92
CA ARG A 95 19.83 4.27 10.20
C ARG A 95 18.44 3.94 10.75
N GLU A 96 17.92 4.75 11.66
CA GLU A 96 16.59 4.55 12.24
C GLU A 96 15.49 4.80 11.22
N ALA A 97 15.59 5.89 10.47
CA ALA A 97 14.63 6.23 9.42
C ALA A 97 14.60 5.16 8.31
N ILE A 98 15.76 4.61 7.94
CA ILE A 98 15.88 3.48 7.00
C ILE A 98 15.11 2.26 7.53
N ARG A 99 15.33 1.89 8.79
CA ARG A 99 14.62 0.75 9.41
C ARG A 99 13.10 0.97 9.43
N ASN A 100 12.65 2.20 9.63
CA ASN A 100 11.23 2.54 9.64
C ASN A 100 10.62 2.46 8.22
N VAL A 101 11.37 2.83 7.19
CA VAL A 101 10.96 2.62 5.79
C VAL A 101 10.81 1.12 5.50
N ASP A 102 11.78 0.30 5.88
CA ASP A 102 11.72 -1.16 5.67
C ASP A 102 10.48 -1.76 6.36
N SER A 103 10.24 -1.37 7.62
CA SER A 103 9.06 -1.81 8.39
C SER A 103 7.74 -1.34 7.77
N ALA A 104 7.69 -0.12 7.22
CA ALA A 104 6.51 0.38 6.54
C ALA A 104 6.23 -0.39 5.24
N LEU A 105 7.27 -0.75 4.48
CA LEU A 105 7.14 -1.59 3.28
C LEU A 105 6.66 -3.01 3.62
N GLU A 106 7.17 -3.62 4.68
CA GLU A 106 6.68 -4.92 5.17
C GLU A 106 5.19 -4.86 5.57
N SER A 107 4.77 -3.77 6.21
CA SER A 107 3.36 -3.52 6.53
C SER A 107 2.51 -3.42 5.26
N MET A 108 2.99 -2.68 4.25
CA MET A 108 2.31 -2.61 2.95
C MET A 108 2.18 -3.99 2.30
N VAL A 109 3.23 -4.80 2.28
CA VAL A 109 3.17 -6.18 1.76
C VAL A 109 2.11 -7.01 2.50
N THR A 110 2.01 -6.87 3.81
CA THR A 110 0.98 -7.56 4.62
C THR A 110 -0.42 -7.13 4.21
N VAL A 111 -0.67 -5.81 4.10
CA VAL A 111 -1.95 -5.28 3.63
C VAL A 111 -2.28 -5.75 2.21
N GLY A 112 -1.27 -5.79 1.33
CA GLY A 112 -1.44 -6.28 -0.04
C GLY A 112 -1.92 -7.74 -0.11
N LYS A 113 -1.38 -8.61 0.75
CA LYS A 113 -1.83 -10.00 0.88
C LYS A 113 -3.26 -10.10 1.38
N GLU A 114 -3.63 -9.29 2.38
CA GLU A 114 -5.00 -9.26 2.91
C GLU A 114 -6.02 -8.82 1.84
N VAL A 115 -5.68 -7.79 1.06
CA VAL A 115 -6.51 -7.31 -0.06
C VAL A 115 -6.67 -8.38 -1.13
N GLN A 116 -5.56 -9.02 -1.57
CA GLN A 116 -5.59 -10.08 -2.56
C GLN A 116 -6.42 -11.28 -2.11
N GLN A 117 -6.27 -11.71 -0.85
CA GLN A 117 -7.04 -12.81 -0.29
C GLN A 117 -8.54 -12.52 -0.33
N ARG A 118 -8.94 -11.30 0.03
CA ARG A 118 -10.34 -10.88 -0.01
C ARG A 118 -10.89 -10.85 -1.43
N GLU A 119 -10.13 -10.36 -2.40
CA GLU A 119 -10.55 -10.37 -3.82
C GLU A 119 -10.77 -11.80 -4.33
N ILE A 120 -9.96 -12.77 -3.88
CA ILE A 120 -10.16 -14.19 -4.20
C ILE A 120 -11.47 -14.69 -3.57
N GLU A 121 -11.72 -14.39 -2.29
CA GLU A 121 -12.94 -14.81 -1.59
C GLU A 121 -14.20 -14.22 -2.22
N LEU A 122 -14.17 -12.97 -2.67
CA LEU A 122 -15.29 -12.33 -3.36
C LEU A 122 -15.59 -13.01 -4.70
N ARG A 123 -14.55 -13.33 -5.48
CA ARG A 123 -14.70 -14.05 -6.77
C ARG A 123 -15.22 -15.47 -6.57
N ASP A 124 -14.79 -16.17 -5.52
CA ASP A 124 -15.30 -17.50 -5.19
C ASP A 124 -16.78 -17.46 -4.79
N ILE A 125 -17.23 -16.38 -4.14
CA ILE A 125 -18.64 -16.16 -3.79
C ILE A 125 -19.45 -15.83 -5.06
N GLU A 126 -18.99 -14.92 -5.90
CA GLU A 126 -19.66 -14.55 -7.16
C GLU A 126 -19.74 -15.76 -8.11
N GLY A 127 -18.66 -16.52 -8.25
CA GLY A 127 -18.63 -17.75 -9.03
C GLY A 127 -19.56 -18.83 -8.48
N ARG A 128 -19.87 -18.86 -7.18
CA ARG A 128 -20.90 -19.76 -6.62
C ARG A 128 -22.32 -19.35 -7.00
N PHE A 129 -22.60 -18.06 -7.18
CA PHE A 129 -23.92 -17.60 -7.62
C PHE A 129 -24.19 -17.90 -9.09
N GLU A 130 -23.15 -17.95 -9.94
CA GLU A 130 -23.29 -18.35 -11.35
C GLU A 130 -23.74 -19.82 -11.53
N TYR A 131 -23.58 -20.69 -10.53
CA TYR A 131 -24.03 -22.08 -10.59
C TYR A 131 -25.43 -22.32 -10.01
N ILE A 132 -26.16 -21.30 -9.55
CA ILE A 132 -27.48 -21.47 -8.90
C ILE A 132 -28.68 -21.23 -9.85
N GLU A 133 -28.50 -20.79 -11.09
CA GLU A 133 -29.60 -20.70 -12.07
C GLU A 133 -29.38 -21.54 -13.33
N ALA A 134 -29.86 -22.79 -13.27
CA ALA A 134 -30.77 -23.41 -14.26
C ALA A 134 -30.94 -24.90 -13.93
N GLY A 135 -31.87 -25.26 -13.04
CA GLY A 135 -32.15 -26.71 -12.85
C GLY A 135 -33.01 -27.15 -11.68
N ALA A 136 -33.65 -26.27 -10.91
CA ALA A 136 -34.65 -26.69 -9.94
C ALA A 136 -36.07 -26.64 -10.54
N GLU A 137 -36.31 -27.42 -11.59
CA GLU A 137 -37.68 -27.82 -11.92
C GLU A 137 -38.14 -28.81 -10.83
N TYR A 138 -39.05 -28.35 -9.98
CA TYR A 138 -39.82 -29.22 -9.09
C TYR A 138 -40.67 -30.18 -9.94
N ILE A 139 -40.33 -31.46 -9.92
CA ILE A 139 -41.24 -32.55 -10.30
C ILE A 139 -41.41 -33.43 -9.06
N GLY A 140 -42.64 -33.47 -8.53
CA GLY A 140 -43.06 -34.39 -7.47
C GLY A 140 -44.06 -33.79 -6.51
#